data_AF-A0A9W3SIH9-F1
#
_entry.id   AF-A0A9W3SIH9-F1
#
_cell.length_a   1.000
_cell.length_b   1.000
_cell.length_c   1.000
_cell.angle_alpha   90.00
_cell.angle_beta   90.00
_cell.angle_gamma   90.00
#
_symmetry.space_group_name_H-M   'P 1'
#
loop_
_entity.id
_entity.type
_entity.pdbx_description
1 polymer ?
#
loop_
_entity_poly.entity_id
_entity_poly.type
_entity_poly.pdbx_seq_one_letter_code
_entity_poly.pdbx_strand_id
1 'polypeptide(L)'
;MKKTKKLLPLSMIIASISLSSDTSVFAQQALCTTDSSTFQLPNVIGEEILNREKRSVHLKKKLKNRLHKKFRQPDDQFIAMAMERGASDDDILDTIVYGNKYYNAENNSIVFHLDTKGLAVTEGFDHNKQEYILQTIDSDVANPNSKWRKLKFTSNNEVLDFKMDAEDADIWGQFHFKGWIDQLTDVEKKVIKGYTGARYQDINNYLRNESEVNKPEKEKRPVVEPHKVPGEIASIDSALNKSYLPENMVVYRRVTDEQFSKESNTIRPQDTSHNFGKIVDREALHAIRQQFVDTTFVSANYMSTSIAQDQHPSYAKHPVLLRIFVPEGIHAGFIDNLSGYSQSELLIQRGYAFRYTSFDIETNQSGTEYIVANVVLEKSDN
;
A
#
# COMPACT_ATOMS: atom_id res chain seq x y z
N MET A 1 49.33 24.20 -49.04
CA MET A 1 48.54 23.25 -49.88
C MET A 1 47.16 23.13 -49.23
N LYS A 2 46.11 23.91 -49.53
CA LYS A 2 45.25 24.03 -50.73
C LYS A 2 44.73 22.70 -51.30
N LYS A 3 43.42 22.44 -51.09
CA LYS A 3 42.37 22.01 -52.06
C LYS A 3 41.03 21.86 -51.29
N THR A 4 40.16 22.87 -51.17
CA THR A 4 39.03 23.33 -52.03
C THR A 4 38.02 22.30 -52.53
N LYS A 5 36.79 22.42 -51.96
CA LYS A 5 35.43 22.54 -52.55
C LYS A 5 34.88 21.47 -53.51
N LYS A 6 33.65 21.02 -53.22
CA LYS A 6 32.46 21.30 -54.06
C LYS A 6 31.13 21.17 -53.31
N LEU A 7 30.22 22.10 -53.63
CA LEU A 7 28.85 22.31 -53.14
C LEU A 7 27.82 21.59 -54.05
N LEU A 8 26.73 21.09 -53.43
CA LEU A 8 25.27 21.19 -53.75
C LEU A 8 24.74 20.92 -55.19
N PRO A 9 23.47 20.44 -55.39
CA PRO A 9 22.28 21.16 -54.92
C PRO A 9 21.02 20.37 -54.48
N LEU A 10 20.18 21.18 -53.84
CA LEU A 10 18.78 21.06 -53.45
C LEU A 10 17.83 20.88 -54.66
N SER A 11 16.71 20.15 -54.51
CA SER A 11 15.47 20.39 -55.25
C SER A 11 14.27 19.74 -54.54
N MET A 12 13.18 20.50 -54.46
CA MET A 12 11.93 20.29 -53.76
C MET A 12 10.80 20.56 -54.78
N ILE A 13 9.85 19.63 -55.01
CA ILE A 13 8.58 19.80 -55.76
C ILE A 13 7.64 18.67 -55.25
N ILE A 14 6.55 18.86 -54.49
CA ILE A 14 5.20 19.45 -54.68
C ILE A 14 4.26 18.72 -55.67
N ALA A 15 3.16 18.19 -55.10
CA ALA A 15 1.80 17.89 -55.62
C ALA A 15 1.65 16.89 -56.79
N SER A 16 0.68 15.96 -56.82
CA SER A 16 -0.76 16.26 -56.79
C SER A 16 -1.61 14.97 -56.75
N ILE A 17 -2.80 15.08 -56.17
CA ILE A 17 -3.89 14.10 -56.13
C ILE A 17 -4.62 14.08 -57.49
N SER A 18 -5.10 12.92 -57.95
CA SER A 18 -6.35 12.81 -58.73
C SER A 18 -6.91 11.38 -58.73
N LEU A 19 -8.22 11.31 -58.46
CA LEU A 19 -9.10 10.14 -58.48
C LEU A 19 -9.39 9.63 -59.91
N SER A 20 -9.72 8.34 -60.02
CA SER A 20 -10.79 7.75 -60.86
C SER A 20 -10.68 6.22 -60.75
N SER A 21 -11.67 5.35 -60.90
CA SER A 21 -13.14 5.34 -60.83
C SER A 21 -13.52 3.88 -61.18
N ASP A 22 -14.42 3.24 -60.44
CA ASP A 22 -15.36 2.18 -60.89
C ASP A 22 -14.80 0.88 -61.56
N THR A 23 -15.36 -0.33 -61.45
CA THR A 23 -16.57 -0.91 -60.86
C THR A 23 -16.44 -2.45 -60.86
N SER A 24 -16.83 -3.07 -59.76
CA SER A 24 -17.72 -4.26 -59.65
C SER A 24 -17.42 -5.65 -60.27
N VAL A 25 -17.95 -6.64 -59.53
CA VAL A 25 -18.37 -8.02 -59.87
C VAL A 25 -17.35 -9.15 -59.64
N PHE A 26 -17.37 -9.76 -58.45
CA PHE A 26 -18.09 -11.03 -58.23
C PHE A 26 -18.16 -11.35 -56.73
N ALA A 27 -19.40 -11.50 -56.26
CA ALA A 27 -19.72 -12.05 -54.96
C ALA A 27 -19.79 -13.58 -55.04
N GLN A 28 -19.25 -14.29 -54.04
CA GLN A 28 -19.96 -15.41 -53.39
C GLN A 28 -19.22 -15.88 -52.13
N GLN A 29 -19.84 -15.53 -50.99
CA GLN A 29 -20.09 -16.34 -49.80
C GLN A 29 -18.98 -17.27 -49.26
N ALA A 30 -18.48 -16.91 -48.07
CA ALA A 30 -18.45 -17.83 -46.93
C ALA A 30 -18.79 -17.05 -45.65
N LEU A 31 -19.93 -17.41 -45.05
CA LEU A 31 -20.37 -16.98 -43.73
C LEU A 31 -19.39 -17.51 -42.67
N CYS A 32 -18.89 -16.62 -41.81
CA CYS A 32 -18.63 -16.99 -40.42
C CYS A 32 -18.84 -15.77 -39.53
N THR A 33 -19.65 -16.00 -38.51
CA THR A 33 -20.28 -15.06 -37.58
C THR A 33 -19.27 -14.31 -36.72
N THR A 34 -19.31 -12.98 -36.77
CA THR A 34 -18.74 -12.13 -35.71
C THR A 34 -19.80 -11.95 -34.63
N ASP A 35 -19.64 -12.64 -33.51
CA ASP A 35 -20.38 -12.34 -32.28
C ASP A 35 -19.85 -11.02 -31.70
N SER A 36 -20.59 -9.95 -31.94
CA SER A 36 -20.48 -8.72 -31.18
C SER A 36 -21.33 -8.85 -29.92
N SER A 37 -20.79 -9.46 -28.87
CA SER A 37 -21.40 -9.34 -27.54
C SER A 37 -21.07 -7.95 -26.99
N THR A 38 -21.98 -7.00 -27.22
CA THR A 38 -22.08 -5.77 -26.43
C THR A 38 -22.20 -6.15 -24.96
N PHE A 39 -21.14 -5.90 -24.19
CA PHE A 39 -21.13 -6.02 -22.74
C PHE A 39 -22.06 -4.94 -22.18
N GLN A 40 -23.28 -5.30 -21.81
CA GLN A 40 -24.12 -4.46 -20.96
C GLN A 40 -23.52 -4.53 -19.55
N LEU A 41 -22.91 -3.43 -19.11
CA LEU A 41 -22.61 -3.23 -17.69
C LEU A 41 -23.93 -3.38 -16.91
N PRO A 42 -23.96 -4.14 -15.80
CA PRO A 42 -25.13 -4.17 -14.94
C PRO A 42 -25.45 -2.74 -14.49
N ASN A 43 -26.71 -2.50 -14.16
CA ASN A 43 -27.22 -1.23 -13.67
C ASN A 43 -26.70 -0.95 -12.23
N VAL A 44 -25.36 -0.88 -12.08
CA VAL A 44 -24.62 -0.80 -10.81
C VAL A 44 -24.84 0.55 -10.14
N ILE A 45 -25.11 1.61 -10.90
CA ILE A 45 -25.21 2.99 -10.37
C ILE A 45 -26.35 3.12 -9.33
N GLY A 46 -27.47 2.41 -9.51
CA GLY A 46 -28.62 2.49 -8.59
C GLY A 46 -28.41 1.75 -7.26
N GLU A 47 -27.81 0.56 -7.29
CA GLU A 47 -27.48 -0.21 -6.08
C GLU A 47 -26.23 0.32 -5.36
N GLU A 48 -25.32 0.97 -6.09
CA GLU A 48 -24.08 1.58 -5.58
C GLU A 48 -24.34 2.88 -4.83
N ILE A 49 -25.30 3.71 -5.27
CA ILE A 49 -25.80 4.86 -4.49
C ILE A 49 -26.50 4.38 -3.22
N LEU A 50 -27.34 3.34 -3.31
CA LEU A 50 -28.05 2.78 -2.16
C LEU A 50 -27.09 2.14 -1.13
N ASN A 51 -25.99 1.53 -1.59
CA ASN A 51 -24.96 0.96 -0.73
C ASN A 51 -24.02 2.02 -0.13
N ARG A 52 -23.75 3.11 -0.84
CA ARG A 52 -23.09 4.32 -0.28
C ARG A 52 -23.91 4.93 0.85
N GLU A 53 -25.21 5.10 0.66
CA GLU A 53 -26.11 5.61 1.71
C GLU A 53 -26.16 4.67 2.92
N LYS A 54 -26.30 3.35 2.71
CA LYS A 54 -26.34 2.38 3.83
C LYS A 54 -25.05 2.33 4.65
N ARG A 55 -23.88 2.43 4.02
CA ARG A 55 -22.56 2.43 4.71
C ARG A 55 -22.25 3.76 5.36
N SER A 56 -22.57 4.87 4.70
CA SER A 56 -22.58 6.22 5.27
C SER A 56 -23.45 6.25 6.53
N VAL A 57 -24.65 5.67 6.49
CA VAL A 57 -25.54 5.57 7.65
C VAL A 57 -24.91 4.74 8.78
N HIS A 58 -24.18 3.67 8.49
CA HIS A 58 -23.49 2.89 9.54
C HIS A 58 -22.32 3.66 10.16
N LEU A 59 -21.50 4.35 9.36
CA LEU A 59 -20.38 5.15 9.84
C LEU A 59 -20.87 6.40 10.58
N LYS A 60 -21.85 7.13 10.02
CA LYS A 60 -22.58 8.21 10.69
C LYS A 60 -23.23 7.72 11.97
N LYS A 61 -23.83 6.53 12.02
CA LYS A 61 -24.39 5.96 13.25
C LYS A 61 -23.30 5.62 14.27
N LYS A 62 -22.16 5.07 13.85
CA LYS A 62 -20.99 4.84 14.72
C LYS A 62 -20.44 6.16 15.26
N LEU A 63 -20.24 7.15 14.41
CA LEU A 63 -19.70 8.45 14.78
C LEU A 63 -20.70 9.28 15.59
N LYS A 64 -22.00 9.29 15.26
CA LYS A 64 -23.07 9.92 16.03
C LYS A 64 -23.25 9.28 17.40
N ASN A 65 -23.16 7.94 17.48
CA ASN A 65 -23.11 7.23 18.76
C ASN A 65 -21.84 7.56 19.55
N ARG A 66 -20.71 7.84 18.89
CA ARG A 66 -19.47 8.31 19.55
C ARG A 66 -19.62 9.76 20.03
N LEU A 67 -20.14 10.67 19.20
CA LEU A 67 -20.50 12.07 19.52
C LEU A 67 -21.41 12.14 20.75
N HIS A 68 -22.44 11.29 20.80
CA HIS A 68 -23.35 11.21 21.94
C HIS A 68 -22.78 10.52 23.17
N LYS A 69 -21.82 9.57 23.02
CA LYS A 69 -21.34 8.77 24.16
C LYS A 69 -20.12 9.33 24.87
N LYS A 70 -19.20 10.05 24.21
CA LYS A 70 -17.90 10.44 24.81
C LYS A 70 -17.06 11.31 23.85
N PHE A 71 -17.41 12.56 23.67
CA PHE A 71 -16.42 13.58 23.29
C PHE A 71 -16.42 14.63 24.38
N ARG A 72 -15.33 14.71 25.16
CA ARG A 72 -15.07 15.90 25.97
C ARG A 72 -14.46 16.94 25.04
N GLN A 73 -15.19 18.03 24.85
CA GLN A 73 -14.76 19.21 24.11
C GLN A 73 -13.45 19.74 24.72
N PRO A 74 -12.36 19.90 23.95
CA PRO A 74 -11.23 20.74 24.35
C PRO A 74 -11.54 22.18 23.91
N ASP A 75 -11.35 23.14 24.84
CA ASP A 75 -11.66 24.58 24.71
C ASP A 75 -12.98 24.89 23.98
N ASP A 76 -14.07 24.93 24.77
CA ASP A 76 -15.47 25.17 24.37
C ASP A 76 -15.68 26.32 23.35
N GLN A 77 -14.76 27.29 23.25
CA GLN A 77 -14.90 28.45 22.38
C GLN A 77 -14.95 28.13 20.89
N PHE A 78 -14.11 27.24 20.35
CA PHE A 78 -14.04 27.03 18.89
C PHE A 78 -15.23 26.21 18.38
N ILE A 79 -15.63 25.18 19.13
CA ILE A 79 -16.80 24.36 18.81
C ILE A 79 -18.09 25.19 18.99
N ALA A 80 -18.21 25.94 20.08
CA ALA A 80 -19.34 26.83 20.29
C ALA A 80 -19.43 27.89 19.18
N MET A 81 -18.31 28.50 18.78
CA MET A 81 -18.30 29.48 17.68
C MET A 81 -18.70 28.86 16.33
N ALA A 82 -18.25 27.65 16.00
CA ALA A 82 -18.67 26.98 14.78
C ALA A 82 -20.18 26.64 14.80
N MET A 83 -20.69 26.17 15.95
CA MET A 83 -22.12 25.91 16.14
C MET A 83 -22.97 27.19 16.14
N GLU A 84 -22.49 28.28 16.75
CA GLU A 84 -23.11 29.62 16.71
C GLU A 84 -23.15 30.18 15.29
N ARG A 85 -22.19 29.81 14.44
CA ARG A 85 -22.16 30.11 13.00
C ARG A 85 -22.96 29.12 12.15
N GLY A 86 -23.66 28.18 12.77
CA GLY A 86 -24.63 27.30 12.11
C GLY A 86 -24.11 25.94 11.68
N ALA A 87 -22.89 25.54 12.07
CA ALA A 87 -22.40 24.19 11.81
C ALA A 87 -23.16 23.17 12.68
N SER A 88 -23.82 22.19 12.04
CA SER A 88 -24.50 21.11 12.76
C SER A 88 -23.57 19.91 13.01
N ASP A 89 -23.93 19.04 13.95
CA ASP A 89 -23.26 17.74 14.14
C ASP A 89 -23.16 16.94 12.83
N ASP A 90 -24.22 16.98 12.01
CA ASP A 90 -24.23 16.27 10.74
C ASP A 90 -23.27 16.92 9.72
N ASP A 91 -23.04 18.24 9.76
CA ASP A 91 -22.04 18.92 8.92
C ASP A 91 -20.61 18.59 9.35
N ILE A 92 -20.35 18.48 10.66
CA ILE A 92 -19.05 18.04 11.20
C ILE A 92 -18.77 16.60 10.76
N LEU A 93 -19.76 15.71 10.89
CA LEU A 93 -19.67 14.34 10.44
C LEU A 93 -19.45 14.24 8.94
N ASP A 94 -20.21 15.00 8.15
CA ASP A 94 -20.04 15.04 6.70
C ASP A 94 -18.65 15.54 6.32
N THR A 95 -18.10 16.50 7.07
CA THR A 95 -16.74 17.00 6.86
C THR A 95 -15.69 15.92 7.14
N ILE A 96 -15.83 15.15 8.22
CA ILE A 96 -14.91 14.04 8.52
C ILE A 96 -15.02 12.91 7.49
N VAL A 97 -16.25 12.59 7.06
CA VAL A 97 -16.52 11.44 6.19
C VAL A 97 -16.21 11.75 4.72
N TYR A 98 -16.51 12.96 4.25
CA TYR A 98 -16.44 13.33 2.83
C TYR A 98 -15.44 14.46 2.54
N GLY A 99 -14.88 15.10 3.56
CA GLY A 99 -13.90 16.16 3.38
C GLY A 99 -12.59 15.64 2.78
N ASN A 100 -11.95 16.52 2.03
CA ASN A 100 -10.56 16.32 1.62
C ASN A 100 -9.68 16.31 2.87
N LYS A 101 -8.79 15.33 2.99
CA LYS A 101 -7.87 15.23 4.13
C LYS A 101 -6.57 15.96 3.84
N TYR A 102 -6.03 16.62 4.85
CA TYR A 102 -4.76 17.33 4.79
C TYR A 102 -3.93 17.05 6.04
N TYR A 103 -2.61 17.07 5.89
CA TYR A 103 -1.66 17.06 7.00
C TYR A 103 -1.27 18.49 7.37
N ASN A 104 -1.36 18.81 8.65
CA ASN A 104 -0.82 20.04 9.21
C ASN A 104 0.48 19.73 9.99
N ALA A 105 1.61 20.11 9.40
CA ALA A 105 2.93 19.87 10.00
C ALA A 105 3.21 20.69 11.26
N GLU A 106 2.53 21.82 11.47
CA GLU A 106 2.80 22.71 12.61
C GLU A 106 2.38 22.08 13.95
N ASN A 107 1.35 21.24 13.92
CA ASN A 107 0.79 20.59 15.11
C ASN A 107 0.64 19.07 14.94
N ASN A 108 1.18 18.48 13.87
CA ASN A 108 1.14 17.05 13.57
C ASN A 108 -0.28 16.47 13.61
N SER A 109 -1.23 17.11 12.92
CA SER A 109 -2.64 16.73 12.90
C SER A 109 -3.20 16.52 11.49
N ILE A 110 -4.32 15.81 11.40
CA ILE A 110 -5.08 15.65 10.16
C ILE A 110 -6.27 16.59 10.18
N VAL A 111 -6.37 17.37 9.11
CA VAL A 111 -7.44 18.31 8.88
C VAL A 111 -8.34 17.77 7.78
N PHE A 112 -9.62 17.61 8.09
CA PHE A 112 -10.67 17.25 7.16
C PHE A 112 -11.33 18.54 6.70
N HIS A 113 -11.23 18.88 5.42
CA HIS A 113 -11.78 20.11 4.86
C HIS A 113 -12.84 19.79 3.81
N LEU A 114 -14.05 20.29 4.04
CA LEU A 114 -15.18 20.16 3.13
C LEU A 114 -15.61 21.56 2.67
N ASP A 115 -15.17 21.91 1.46
CA ASP A 115 -15.40 23.18 0.78
C ASP A 115 -16.89 23.55 0.69
N THR A 116 -17.74 22.60 0.33
CA THR A 116 -19.20 22.79 0.23
C THR A 116 -19.86 23.19 1.53
N LYS A 117 -19.22 22.94 2.68
CA LYS A 117 -19.66 23.33 4.02
C LYS A 117 -18.86 24.48 4.61
N GLY A 118 -17.75 24.87 3.98
CA GLY A 118 -16.82 25.85 4.53
C GLY A 118 -16.25 25.41 5.88
N LEU A 119 -16.11 24.10 6.12
CA LEU A 119 -15.66 23.55 7.40
C LEU A 119 -14.30 22.88 7.25
N ALA A 120 -13.44 23.12 8.25
CA ALA A 120 -12.27 22.30 8.50
C ALA A 120 -12.35 21.71 9.91
N VAL A 121 -12.26 20.39 10.01
CA VAL A 121 -12.31 19.66 11.27
C VAL A 121 -10.97 19.00 11.49
N THR A 122 -10.37 19.20 12.66
CA THR A 122 -9.10 18.55 13.02
C THR A 122 -9.39 17.43 14.02
N GLU A 123 -8.95 16.21 13.71
CA GLU A 123 -9.01 15.09 14.66
C GLU A 123 -7.67 14.90 15.38
N GLY A 124 -7.75 14.47 16.64
CA GLY A 124 -6.60 14.03 17.45
C GLY A 124 -6.96 12.81 18.30
N PHE A 125 -5.99 12.32 19.06
CA PHE A 125 -6.20 11.19 19.98
C PHE A 125 -5.82 11.61 21.40
N ASP A 126 -6.76 11.50 22.34
CA ASP A 126 -6.50 11.71 23.77
C ASP A 126 -5.91 10.41 24.36
N HIS A 127 -4.59 10.40 24.54
CA HIS A 127 -3.86 9.25 25.05
C HIS A 127 -4.19 8.87 26.48
N ASN A 128 -4.65 9.81 27.32
CA ASN A 128 -5.02 9.50 28.71
C ASN A 128 -6.36 8.76 28.76
N LYS A 129 -7.24 9.06 27.82
CA LYS A 129 -8.60 8.50 27.76
C LYS A 129 -8.76 7.38 26.75
N GLN A 130 -7.75 7.17 25.90
CA GLN A 130 -7.75 6.15 24.85
C GLN A 130 -8.91 6.37 23.86
N GLU A 131 -9.18 7.62 23.49
CA GLU A 131 -10.28 7.99 22.59
C GLU A 131 -9.85 9.04 21.55
N TYR A 132 -10.40 8.94 20.34
CA TYR A 132 -10.26 10.00 19.33
C TYR A 132 -11.10 11.21 19.76
N ILE A 133 -10.54 12.40 19.62
CA ILE A 133 -11.16 13.68 19.98
C ILE A 133 -11.17 14.62 18.76
N LEU A 134 -12.17 15.49 18.68
CA LEU A 134 -12.10 16.65 17.81
C LEU A 134 -11.20 17.68 18.50
N GLN A 135 -10.14 18.11 17.82
CA GLN A 135 -9.23 19.13 18.32
C GLN A 135 -9.75 20.53 17.98
N THR A 136 -10.12 20.76 16.72
CA THR A 136 -10.67 22.05 16.27
C THR A 136 -11.78 21.85 15.25
N ILE A 137 -12.69 22.83 15.18
CA ILE A 137 -13.69 22.96 14.13
C ILE A 137 -13.63 24.42 13.68
N ASP A 138 -13.05 24.64 12.50
CA ASP A 138 -12.98 25.95 11.89
C ASP A 138 -14.11 26.09 10.88
N SER A 139 -14.87 27.18 11.00
CA SER A 139 -15.93 27.57 10.06
C SER A 139 -15.47 28.69 9.16
N ASP A 140 -16.19 28.91 8.05
CA ASP A 140 -15.86 29.88 7.01
C ASP A 140 -14.52 29.60 6.28
N VAL A 141 -14.07 28.35 6.32
CA VAL A 141 -12.86 27.89 5.63
C VAL A 141 -13.21 27.58 4.18
N ALA A 142 -13.26 28.61 3.34
CA ALA A 142 -13.56 28.44 1.91
C ALA A 142 -12.45 27.67 1.16
N ASN A 143 -11.19 27.82 1.59
CA ASN A 143 -10.03 27.16 0.99
C ASN A 143 -9.15 26.53 2.06
N PRO A 144 -8.48 25.40 1.77
CA PRO A 144 -7.48 24.83 2.67
C PRO A 144 -6.37 25.84 2.96
N ASN A 145 -5.84 25.83 4.18
CA ASN A 145 -4.66 26.62 4.52
C ASN A 145 -3.50 26.21 3.60
N SER A 146 -2.75 27.17 3.04
CA SER A 146 -1.64 26.90 2.13
C SER A 146 -0.50 26.10 2.76
N LYS A 147 -0.44 26.03 4.10
CA LYS A 147 0.52 25.21 4.85
C LYS A 147 0.07 23.76 5.01
N TRP A 148 -1.20 23.45 4.74
CA TRP A 148 -1.72 22.10 4.83
C TRP A 148 -1.34 21.33 3.58
N ARG A 149 -0.70 20.18 3.76
CA ARG A 149 -0.37 19.28 2.65
C ARG A 149 -1.57 18.39 2.37
N LYS A 150 -2.15 18.48 1.16
CA LYS A 150 -3.26 17.59 0.79
C LYS A 150 -2.78 16.14 0.79
N LEU A 151 -3.45 15.31 1.58
CA LEU A 151 -3.14 13.89 1.65
C LEU A 151 -3.95 13.16 0.59
N LYS A 152 -3.28 12.26 -0.13
CA LYS A 152 -3.92 11.36 -1.08
C LYS A 152 -4.53 10.20 -0.31
N PHE A 153 -5.65 10.43 0.36
CA PHE A 153 -6.49 9.32 0.79
C PHE A 153 -7.45 8.98 -0.32
N THR A 154 -7.56 7.69 -0.57
CA THR A 154 -8.55 7.17 -1.48
C THR A 154 -9.88 7.08 -0.70
N SER A 155 -10.98 7.43 -1.36
CA SER A 155 -12.30 7.44 -0.70
C SER A 155 -12.65 6.03 -0.19
N ASN A 156 -13.38 5.91 0.94
CA ASN A 156 -13.69 4.62 1.60
C ASN A 156 -14.31 3.59 0.61
N ASN A 157 -13.45 2.79 -0.03
CA ASN A 157 -13.64 1.64 -0.93
C ASN A 157 -12.48 1.51 -1.93
N GLU A 158 -11.67 2.55 -2.12
CA GLU A 158 -10.45 2.49 -2.92
C GLU A 158 -9.27 2.03 -2.04
N VAL A 159 -8.38 1.22 -2.62
CA VAL A 159 -7.20 0.69 -1.94
C VAL A 159 -6.15 1.79 -1.84
N LEU A 160 -5.65 2.06 -0.63
CA LEU A 160 -4.57 3.00 -0.41
C LEU A 160 -3.26 2.45 -0.98
N ASP A 161 -2.68 3.15 -1.96
CA ASP A 161 -1.41 2.77 -2.58
C ASP A 161 -0.53 4.01 -2.78
N PHE A 162 0.52 4.13 -1.96
CA PHE A 162 1.47 5.23 -2.04
C PHE A 162 2.45 5.10 -3.20
N LYS A 163 2.58 3.91 -3.81
CA LYS A 163 3.59 3.62 -4.83
C LYS A 163 4.97 4.06 -4.34
N MET A 164 5.64 5.00 -5.01
CA MET A 164 6.96 5.50 -4.61
C MET A 164 6.91 6.74 -3.69
N ASP A 165 5.72 7.19 -3.25
CA ASP A 165 5.53 8.40 -2.44
C ASP A 165 5.84 8.13 -0.95
N ALA A 166 7.14 8.11 -0.64
CA ALA A 166 7.68 7.85 0.70
C ALA A 166 7.16 8.82 1.77
N GLU A 167 7.07 10.10 1.40
CA GLU A 167 6.80 11.18 2.34
C GLU A 167 5.34 11.17 2.80
N ASP A 168 4.41 10.89 1.90
CA ASP A 168 3.00 10.67 2.24
C ASP A 168 2.81 9.35 3.00
N ALA A 169 3.54 8.29 2.63
CA ALA A 169 3.50 6.99 3.32
C ALA A 169 3.95 7.08 4.78
N ASP A 170 5.06 7.77 5.04
CA ASP A 170 5.59 7.94 6.39
C ASP A 170 4.66 8.78 7.25
N ILE A 171 4.14 9.89 6.73
CA ILE A 171 3.19 10.74 7.48
C ILE A 171 1.92 9.98 7.80
N TRP A 172 1.40 9.19 6.85
CA TRP A 172 0.24 8.32 7.10
C TRP A 172 0.55 7.29 8.19
N GLY A 173 1.69 6.58 8.09
CA GLY A 173 2.09 5.56 9.05
C GLY A 173 2.28 6.13 10.46
N GLN A 174 2.97 7.26 10.58
CA GLN A 174 3.17 7.94 11.85
C GLN A 174 1.84 8.38 12.47
N PHE A 175 0.95 8.97 11.67
CA PHE A 175 -0.35 9.41 12.16
C PHE A 175 -1.20 8.25 12.71
N HIS A 176 -1.36 7.18 11.91
CA HIS A 176 -2.25 6.08 12.26
C HIS A 176 -1.72 5.19 13.38
N PHE A 177 -0.39 5.06 13.53
CA PHE A 177 0.22 4.14 14.48
C PHE A 177 0.87 4.82 15.70
N LYS A 178 0.88 6.17 15.77
CA LYS A 178 1.39 6.89 16.95
C LYS A 178 0.70 6.45 18.25
N GLY A 179 -0.64 6.38 18.25
CA GLY A 179 -1.41 5.97 19.43
C GLY A 179 -1.04 4.57 19.91
N TRP A 180 -0.84 3.64 18.98
CA TRP A 180 -0.37 2.29 19.26
C TRP A 180 1.04 2.28 19.85
N ILE A 181 1.99 2.98 19.24
CA ILE A 181 3.38 3.08 19.74
C ILE A 181 3.41 3.59 21.19
N ASP A 182 2.56 4.55 21.53
CA ASP A 182 2.50 5.13 22.88
C ASP A 182 1.96 4.13 23.92
N GLN A 183 1.18 3.13 23.52
CA GLN A 183 0.67 2.05 24.38
C GLN A 183 1.65 0.87 24.55
N LEU A 184 2.71 0.80 23.74
CA LEU A 184 3.69 -0.28 23.83
C LEU A 184 4.55 -0.14 25.09
N THR A 185 4.78 -1.26 25.77
CA THR A 185 5.74 -1.34 26.87
C THR A 185 7.18 -1.17 26.37
N ASP A 186 8.09 -0.81 27.27
CA ASP A 186 9.51 -0.69 26.92
C ASP A 186 10.11 -2.01 26.40
N VAL A 187 9.63 -3.14 26.91
CA VAL A 187 10.02 -4.48 26.44
C VAL A 187 9.57 -4.69 25.00
N GLU A 188 8.29 -4.41 24.68
CA GLU A 188 7.75 -4.54 23.33
C GLU A 188 8.50 -3.63 22.33
N LYS A 189 8.72 -2.36 22.68
CA LYS A 189 9.48 -1.41 21.86
C LYS A 189 10.91 -1.91 21.61
N LYS A 190 11.59 -2.40 22.65
CA LYS A 190 12.96 -2.91 22.55
C LYS A 190 13.03 -4.16 21.67
N VAL A 191 12.08 -5.09 21.82
CA VAL A 191 12.06 -6.32 21.03
C VAL A 191 11.74 -6.02 19.56
N ILE A 192 10.76 -5.17 19.27
CA ILE A 192 10.47 -4.73 17.89
C ILE A 192 11.70 -4.08 17.26
N LYS A 193 12.36 -3.15 17.97
CA LYS A 193 13.61 -2.54 17.50
C LYS A 193 14.69 -3.60 17.24
N GLY A 194 14.84 -4.58 18.14
CA GLY A 194 15.77 -5.70 17.97
C GLY A 194 15.45 -6.55 16.75
N TYR A 195 14.16 -6.80 16.49
CA TYR A 195 13.66 -7.54 15.32
C TYR A 195 14.02 -6.85 14.00
N THR A 196 14.00 -5.51 13.94
CA THR A 196 14.44 -4.78 12.73
C THR A 196 15.95 -4.86 12.48
N GLY A 197 16.73 -5.36 13.45
CA GLY A 197 18.19 -5.47 13.38
C GLY A 197 18.67 -6.90 13.63
N ALA A 198 19.57 -7.05 14.61
CA ALA A 198 20.30 -8.30 14.84
C ALA A 198 19.42 -9.51 15.20
N ARG A 199 18.20 -9.30 15.71
CA ARG A 199 17.30 -10.40 16.09
C ARG A 199 16.43 -10.90 14.93
N TYR A 200 16.41 -10.21 13.79
CA TYR A 200 15.59 -10.57 12.62
C TYR A 200 15.78 -12.03 12.21
N GLN A 201 17.04 -12.45 12.04
CA GLN A 201 17.38 -13.77 11.54
C GLN A 201 17.03 -14.86 12.56
N ASP A 202 17.38 -14.67 13.83
CA ASP A 202 17.10 -15.64 14.89
C ASP A 202 15.60 -15.91 15.05
N ILE A 203 14.80 -14.85 15.14
CA ILE A 203 13.35 -14.96 15.33
C ILE A 203 12.69 -15.66 14.13
N ASN A 204 13.01 -15.23 12.90
CA ASN A 204 12.42 -15.82 11.70
C ASN A 204 12.97 -17.22 11.38
N ASN A 205 14.20 -17.56 11.77
CA ASN A 205 14.72 -18.91 11.62
C ASN A 205 14.03 -19.86 12.61
N TYR A 206 13.83 -19.42 13.85
CA TYR A 206 13.10 -20.18 14.86
C TYR A 206 11.68 -20.50 14.40
N LEU A 207 10.91 -19.49 13.97
CA LEU A 207 9.54 -19.66 13.48
C LEU A 207 9.45 -20.61 12.27
N ARG A 208 10.40 -20.54 11.32
CA ARG A 208 10.47 -21.49 10.19
C ARG A 208 10.75 -22.92 10.67
N ASN A 209 11.72 -23.08 11.56
CA ASN A 209 12.06 -24.40 12.10
C ASN A 209 10.88 -25.02 12.85
N GLU A 210 10.09 -24.23 13.59
CA GLU A 210 8.88 -24.70 14.26
C GLU A 210 7.77 -25.12 13.28
N SER A 211 7.61 -24.40 12.16
CA SER A 211 6.65 -24.79 11.12
C SER A 211 7.05 -26.06 10.37
N GLU A 212 8.34 -26.43 10.40
CA GLU A 212 8.92 -27.59 9.71
C GLU A 212 9.24 -28.74 10.69
N VAL A 213 8.25 -29.14 11.52
CA VAL A 213 8.44 -30.07 12.68
C VAL A 213 9.19 -31.36 12.35
N ASN A 214 9.05 -31.89 11.12
CA ASN A 214 9.68 -33.14 10.70
C ASN A 214 11.08 -32.98 10.10
N LYS A 215 11.63 -31.76 10.07
CA LYS A 215 12.92 -31.49 9.45
C LYS A 215 14.08 -31.99 10.32
N PRO A 216 15.04 -32.73 9.76
CA PRO A 216 16.22 -33.18 10.50
C PRO A 216 16.97 -32.01 11.13
N GLU A 217 17.49 -32.19 12.35
CA GLU A 217 18.20 -31.14 13.10
C GLU A 217 19.35 -30.50 12.30
N LYS A 218 20.09 -31.32 11.53
CA LYS A 218 21.19 -30.89 10.66
C LYS A 218 20.76 -29.94 9.52
N GLU A 219 19.46 -29.87 9.22
CA GLU A 219 18.87 -29.05 8.15
C GLU A 219 18.09 -27.85 8.71
N LYS A 220 17.99 -27.74 10.04
CA LYS A 220 17.38 -26.58 10.69
C LYS A 220 18.28 -25.35 10.52
N ARG A 221 17.63 -24.20 10.40
CA ARG A 221 18.31 -22.91 10.29
C ARG A 221 18.94 -22.55 11.64
N PRO A 222 20.16 -21.99 11.68
CA PRO A 222 20.82 -21.64 12.92
C PRO A 222 20.05 -20.55 13.67
N VAL A 223 20.03 -20.67 15.00
CA VAL A 223 19.47 -19.70 15.95
C VAL A 223 20.48 -19.54 17.08
N VAL A 224 21.00 -18.33 17.31
CA VAL A 224 22.11 -18.11 18.26
C VAL A 224 21.66 -18.26 19.71
N GLU A 225 20.50 -17.68 20.05
CA GLU A 225 19.96 -17.69 21.42
C GLU A 225 18.52 -18.23 21.47
N PRO A 226 18.30 -19.53 21.15
CA PRO A 226 16.95 -20.08 20.94
C PRO A 226 16.06 -20.01 22.18
N HIS A 227 16.63 -19.98 23.39
CA HIS A 227 15.89 -19.87 24.64
C HIS A 227 15.26 -18.48 24.88
N LYS A 228 15.77 -17.42 24.23
CA LYS A 228 15.21 -16.07 24.34
C LYS A 228 14.08 -15.82 23.34
N VAL A 229 14.15 -16.51 22.20
CA VAL A 229 13.26 -16.27 21.05
C VAL A 229 11.76 -16.43 21.40
N PRO A 230 11.32 -17.41 22.19
CA PRO A 230 9.90 -17.52 22.57
C PRO A 230 9.36 -16.27 23.30
N GLY A 231 10.14 -15.70 24.22
CA GLY A 231 9.75 -14.48 24.94
C GLY A 231 9.73 -13.25 24.04
N GLU A 232 10.64 -13.18 23.07
CA GLU A 232 10.65 -12.13 22.04
C GLU A 232 9.43 -12.25 21.12
N ILE A 233 9.11 -13.46 20.63
CA ILE A 233 7.91 -13.73 19.83
C ILE A 233 6.65 -13.31 20.60
N ALA A 234 6.51 -13.74 21.85
CA ALA A 234 5.35 -13.38 22.68
C ALA A 234 5.22 -11.85 22.87
N SER A 235 6.34 -11.13 22.94
CA SER A 235 6.34 -9.67 23.05
C SER A 235 5.90 -9.00 21.74
N ILE A 236 6.38 -9.48 20.58
CA ILE A 236 5.96 -8.94 19.27
C ILE A 236 4.49 -9.26 19.01
N ASP A 237 4.04 -10.49 19.29
CA ASP A 237 2.63 -10.89 19.19
C ASP A 237 1.74 -10.00 20.06
N SER A 238 2.12 -9.80 21.33
CA SER A 238 1.41 -8.90 22.25
C SER A 238 1.31 -7.47 21.70
N ALA A 239 2.41 -6.94 21.15
CA ALA A 239 2.44 -5.61 20.58
C ALA A 239 1.53 -5.48 19.36
N LEU A 240 1.63 -6.39 18.38
CA LEU A 240 0.86 -6.34 17.14
C LEU A 240 -0.63 -6.67 17.36
N ASN A 241 -0.99 -7.44 18.39
CA ASN A 241 -2.38 -7.68 18.78
C ASN A 241 -3.12 -6.41 19.27
N LYS A 242 -2.38 -5.36 19.64
CA LYS A 242 -2.93 -4.04 20.06
C LYS A 242 -3.21 -3.11 18.88
N SER A 243 -2.88 -3.51 17.66
CA SER A 243 -2.96 -2.66 16.47
C SER A 243 -3.59 -3.40 15.31
N TYR A 244 -4.24 -2.62 14.44
CA TYR A 244 -4.89 -3.11 13.25
C TYR A 244 -4.72 -2.10 12.13
N LEU A 245 -4.66 -2.58 10.89
CA LEU A 245 -4.64 -1.74 9.72
C LEU A 245 -6.00 -1.02 9.58
N PRO A 246 -6.02 0.33 9.48
CA PRO A 246 -7.27 1.11 9.55
C PRO A 246 -8.05 1.16 8.23
N GLU A 247 -7.44 0.82 7.10
CA GLU A 247 -8.05 0.81 5.78
C GLU A 247 -7.34 -0.20 4.86
N ASN A 248 -7.98 -0.59 3.75
CA ASN A 248 -7.35 -1.47 2.76
C ASN A 248 -6.14 -0.78 2.13
N MET A 249 -5.01 -1.47 2.01
CA MET A 249 -3.81 -0.89 1.41
C MET A 249 -3.00 -1.85 0.55
N VAL A 250 -2.12 -1.28 -0.27
CA VAL A 250 -1.02 -1.99 -0.93
C VAL A 250 0.26 -1.75 -0.13
N VAL A 251 0.99 -2.82 0.16
CA VAL A 251 2.36 -2.77 0.68
C VAL A 251 3.31 -3.54 -0.21
N TYR A 252 4.60 -3.28 -0.02
CA TYR A 252 5.65 -3.71 -0.92
C TYR A 252 6.71 -4.53 -0.18
N ARG A 253 7.18 -5.61 -0.79
CA ARG A 253 8.34 -6.37 -0.28
C ARG A 253 9.19 -6.89 -1.41
N ARG A 254 10.47 -6.55 -1.40
CA ARG A 254 11.47 -7.10 -2.31
C ARG A 254 11.97 -8.45 -1.80
N VAL A 255 12.02 -9.46 -2.68
CA VAL A 255 12.46 -10.82 -2.35
C VAL A 255 13.33 -11.41 -3.46
N THR A 256 14.13 -12.42 -3.10
CA THR A 256 14.91 -13.21 -4.06
C THR A 256 14.07 -14.31 -4.70
N ASP A 257 14.68 -15.00 -5.64
CA ASP A 257 14.18 -16.15 -6.39
C ASP A 257 13.78 -17.32 -5.48
N GLU A 258 14.35 -17.37 -4.26
CA GLU A 258 14.01 -18.35 -3.23
C GLU A 258 12.54 -18.30 -2.82
N GLN A 259 11.85 -17.16 -3.06
CA GLN A 259 10.40 -17.06 -2.91
C GLN A 259 9.65 -18.14 -3.69
N PHE A 260 10.20 -18.57 -4.83
CA PHE A 260 9.63 -19.59 -5.71
C PHE A 260 10.39 -20.92 -5.63
N SER A 261 11.15 -21.14 -4.53
CA SER A 261 12.03 -22.30 -4.35
C SER A 261 13.04 -22.50 -5.48
N LYS A 262 13.43 -21.40 -6.15
CA LYS A 262 14.50 -21.41 -7.15
C LYS A 262 15.84 -21.06 -6.52
N GLU A 263 16.91 -21.54 -7.13
CA GLU A 263 18.26 -21.06 -6.83
C GLU A 263 18.36 -19.55 -7.08
N SER A 264 19.18 -18.87 -6.29
CA SER A 264 19.40 -17.43 -6.43
C SER A 264 19.92 -17.08 -7.83
N ASN A 265 19.44 -15.96 -8.38
CA ASN A 265 19.85 -15.40 -9.68
C ASN A 265 19.34 -16.16 -10.92
N THR A 266 18.33 -17.01 -10.80
CA THR A 266 17.68 -17.69 -11.93
C THR A 266 16.67 -16.80 -12.68
N ILE A 267 16.05 -15.82 -12.01
CA ILE A 267 15.06 -14.90 -12.60
C ILE A 267 15.74 -13.78 -13.40
N ARG A 268 16.89 -13.31 -12.90
CA ARG A 268 17.77 -12.38 -13.59
C ARG A 268 19.18 -12.96 -13.59
N PRO A 269 19.50 -13.82 -14.57
CA PRO A 269 20.82 -14.41 -14.71
C PRO A 269 21.92 -13.35 -14.63
N GLN A 270 23.01 -13.68 -13.94
CA GLN A 270 24.14 -12.76 -13.85
C GLN A 270 24.83 -12.61 -15.21
N ASP A 271 25.38 -11.43 -15.47
CA ASP A 271 26.31 -11.23 -16.58
C ASP A 271 27.68 -11.90 -16.29
N THR A 272 28.57 -11.87 -17.29
CA THR A 272 29.93 -12.43 -17.18
C THR A 272 30.79 -11.77 -16.09
N SER A 273 30.34 -10.67 -15.50
CA SER A 273 30.99 -9.94 -14.42
C SER A 273 30.31 -10.15 -13.07
N HIS A 274 29.45 -11.17 -12.95
CA HIS A 274 28.69 -11.53 -11.74
C HIS A 274 27.73 -10.41 -11.25
N ASN A 275 27.38 -9.47 -12.12
CA ASN A 275 26.33 -8.49 -11.81
C ASN A 275 24.97 -9.11 -12.16
N PHE A 276 23.94 -8.83 -11.37
CA PHE A 276 22.58 -9.20 -11.73
C PHE A 276 22.23 -8.66 -13.12
N GLY A 277 21.73 -9.53 -13.99
CA GLY A 277 21.23 -9.12 -15.29
C GLY A 277 20.13 -8.07 -15.18
N LYS A 278 20.02 -7.22 -16.20
CA LYS A 278 18.99 -6.18 -16.25
C LYS A 278 17.64 -6.68 -16.75
N ILE A 279 17.59 -7.83 -17.39
CA ILE A 279 16.41 -8.36 -18.06
C ILE A 279 15.94 -9.61 -17.33
N VAL A 280 14.63 -9.72 -17.13
CA VAL A 280 13.99 -10.90 -16.56
C VAL A 280 13.95 -12.01 -17.60
N ASP A 281 14.35 -13.22 -17.22
CA ASP A 281 14.18 -14.39 -18.07
C ASP A 281 12.68 -14.67 -18.30
N ARG A 282 12.27 -14.64 -19.57
CA ARG A 282 10.87 -14.82 -19.98
C ARG A 282 10.37 -16.26 -19.79
N GLU A 283 11.23 -17.25 -19.97
CA GLU A 283 10.90 -18.66 -19.70
C GLU A 283 10.75 -18.88 -18.20
N ALA A 284 11.63 -18.28 -17.40
CA ALA A 284 11.52 -18.32 -15.95
C ALA A 284 10.21 -17.71 -15.45
N LEU A 285 9.78 -16.56 -16.00
CA LEU A 285 8.48 -15.94 -15.69
C LEU A 285 7.32 -16.84 -16.15
N HIS A 286 7.38 -17.42 -17.34
CA HIS A 286 6.34 -18.32 -17.84
C HIS A 286 6.15 -19.52 -16.90
N ALA A 287 7.24 -20.15 -16.47
CA ALA A 287 7.21 -21.25 -15.50
C ALA A 287 6.62 -20.80 -14.15
N ILE A 288 7.01 -19.62 -13.64
CA ILE A 288 6.46 -19.06 -12.39
C ILE A 288 4.95 -18.86 -12.52
N ARG A 289 4.46 -18.28 -13.63
CA ARG A 289 3.03 -18.06 -13.84
C ARG A 289 2.24 -19.37 -13.83
N GLN A 290 2.73 -20.40 -14.52
CA GLN A 290 2.07 -21.71 -14.58
C GLN A 290 2.01 -22.41 -13.21
N GLN A 291 3.06 -22.25 -12.41
CA GLN A 291 3.18 -22.96 -11.14
C GLN A 291 2.51 -22.24 -9.97
N PHE A 292 2.53 -20.90 -9.94
CA PHE A 292 2.21 -20.14 -8.73
C PHE A 292 0.94 -19.29 -8.80
N VAL A 293 0.37 -18.98 -9.96
CA VAL A 293 -0.90 -18.22 -10.01
C VAL A 293 -1.99 -18.99 -9.25
N ASP A 294 -2.76 -18.28 -8.42
CA ASP A 294 -3.81 -18.78 -7.54
C ASP A 294 -3.36 -19.80 -6.47
N THR A 295 -2.05 -20.04 -6.34
CA THR A 295 -1.50 -20.80 -5.22
C THR A 295 -1.35 -19.93 -3.98
N THR A 296 -1.49 -20.56 -2.82
CA THR A 296 -1.31 -19.93 -1.51
C THR A 296 0.02 -20.34 -0.89
N PHE A 297 0.67 -19.40 -0.22
CA PHE A 297 1.78 -19.68 0.69
C PHE A 297 1.47 -19.12 2.09
N VAL A 298 1.92 -19.83 3.13
CA VAL A 298 1.76 -19.40 4.53
C VAL A 298 3.08 -18.83 5.01
N SER A 299 3.05 -17.64 5.62
CA SER A 299 4.20 -17.11 6.33
C SER A 299 4.13 -17.47 7.80
N ALA A 300 4.92 -18.45 8.23
CA ALA A 300 5.15 -18.74 9.66
C ALA A 300 5.82 -17.56 10.40
N ASN A 301 6.47 -16.68 9.64
CA ASN A 301 7.21 -15.52 10.14
C ASN A 301 6.32 -14.27 10.14
N TYR A 302 6.75 -13.25 10.89
CA TYR A 302 6.27 -11.89 10.66
C TYR A 302 6.65 -11.44 9.25
N MET A 303 5.78 -10.65 8.61
CA MET A 303 6.05 -10.14 7.27
C MET A 303 6.43 -8.66 7.35
N SER A 304 7.74 -8.38 7.28
CA SER A 304 8.26 -7.02 7.11
C SER A 304 7.97 -6.53 5.69
N THR A 305 7.26 -5.42 5.57
CA THR A 305 6.89 -4.79 4.30
C THR A 305 7.14 -3.29 4.37
N SER A 306 7.17 -2.61 3.24
CA SER A 306 7.21 -1.14 3.16
C SER A 306 5.89 -0.62 2.63
N ILE A 307 5.36 0.44 3.23
CA ILE A 307 4.13 1.11 2.76
C ILE A 307 4.36 1.76 1.39
N ALA A 308 5.58 2.25 1.14
CA ALA A 308 6.00 2.73 -0.17
C ALA A 308 7.03 1.78 -0.81
N GLN A 309 7.02 1.70 -2.13
CA GLN A 309 7.88 0.85 -2.93
C GLN A 309 9.34 1.35 -2.92
N ASP A 310 10.29 0.41 -2.82
CA ASP A 310 11.73 0.60 -3.06
C ASP A 310 12.41 1.74 -2.26
N GLN A 311 11.97 1.96 -1.02
CA GLN A 311 12.48 3.02 -0.14
C GLN A 311 13.96 2.90 0.22
N HIS A 312 14.51 1.68 0.21
CA HIS A 312 15.89 1.44 0.59
C HIS A 312 16.68 0.68 -0.49
N PRO A 313 17.86 1.19 -0.92
CA PRO A 313 18.68 0.57 -1.96
C PRO A 313 19.06 -0.89 -1.67
N SER A 314 19.21 -1.26 -0.39
CA SER A 314 19.54 -2.63 0.02
C SER A 314 18.60 -3.68 -0.53
N TYR A 315 17.33 -3.32 -0.77
CA TYR A 315 16.31 -4.26 -1.21
C TYR A 315 15.88 -4.05 -2.66
N ALA A 316 15.97 -2.82 -3.18
CA ALA A 316 15.63 -2.50 -4.57
C ALA A 316 16.42 -3.34 -5.60
N LYS A 317 17.57 -3.92 -5.19
CA LYS A 317 18.37 -4.83 -6.01
C LYS A 317 17.74 -6.20 -6.24
N HIS A 318 16.71 -6.61 -5.49
CA HIS A 318 16.15 -7.95 -5.64
C HIS A 318 15.21 -8.07 -6.86
N PRO A 319 15.19 -9.25 -7.54
CA PRO A 319 14.52 -9.42 -8.82
C PRO A 319 13.00 -9.54 -8.74
N VAL A 320 12.43 -9.68 -7.54
CA VAL A 320 10.99 -9.85 -7.34
C VAL A 320 10.48 -8.80 -6.38
N LEU A 321 9.40 -8.12 -6.76
CA LEU A 321 8.61 -7.25 -5.92
C LEU A 321 7.27 -7.94 -5.62
N LEU A 322 7.02 -8.25 -4.36
CA LEU A 322 5.68 -8.60 -3.90
C LEU A 322 4.90 -7.29 -3.74
N ARG A 323 3.82 -7.14 -4.52
CA ARG A 323 2.83 -6.06 -4.37
C ARG A 323 1.62 -6.68 -3.68
N ILE A 324 1.49 -6.40 -2.39
CA ILE A 324 0.61 -7.14 -1.48
C ILE A 324 -0.59 -6.27 -1.14
N PHE A 325 -1.78 -6.70 -1.52
CA PHE A 325 -3.04 -6.16 -0.99
C PHE A 325 -3.25 -6.69 0.42
N VAL A 326 -3.40 -5.77 1.37
CA VAL A 326 -3.68 -6.06 2.78
C VAL A 326 -5.05 -5.47 3.13
N PRO A 327 -6.03 -6.30 3.52
CA PRO A 327 -7.35 -5.81 3.90
C PRO A 327 -7.31 -5.06 5.24
N GLU A 328 -8.27 -4.14 5.41
CA GLU A 328 -8.55 -3.48 6.69
C GLU A 328 -8.73 -4.51 7.81
N GLY A 329 -8.28 -4.17 9.02
CA GLY A 329 -8.47 -4.99 10.22
C GLY A 329 -7.49 -6.16 10.34
N ILE A 330 -6.42 -6.18 9.55
CA ILE A 330 -5.27 -7.07 9.73
C ILE A 330 -4.37 -6.54 10.85
N HIS A 331 -3.85 -7.43 11.70
CA HIS A 331 -2.89 -7.07 12.72
C HIS A 331 -1.57 -6.64 12.09
N ALA A 332 -1.25 -5.37 12.23
CA ALA A 332 -0.04 -4.77 11.69
C ALA A 332 0.37 -3.56 12.52
N GLY A 333 1.63 -3.16 12.41
CA GLY A 333 2.17 -1.97 13.05
C GLY A 333 3.15 -1.25 12.13
N PHE A 334 3.01 0.06 11.99
CA PHE A 334 4.04 0.88 11.35
C PHE A 334 5.18 1.12 12.35
N ILE A 335 6.34 0.54 12.07
CA ILE A 335 7.45 0.44 13.03
C ILE A 335 8.67 1.26 12.62
N ASP A 336 8.58 2.08 11.58
CA ASP A 336 9.73 2.86 11.09
C ASP A 336 10.34 3.73 12.20
N ASN A 337 9.50 4.38 13.02
CA ASN A 337 9.91 5.18 14.19
C ASN A 337 10.56 4.38 15.33
N LEU A 338 10.36 3.05 15.36
CA LEU A 338 11.00 2.15 16.31
C LEU A 338 12.25 1.50 15.72
N SER A 339 12.31 1.42 14.40
CA SER A 339 13.41 0.83 13.64
C SER A 339 14.62 1.78 13.63
N GLY A 340 15.80 1.23 13.40
CA GLY A 340 17.02 2.02 13.15
C GLY A 340 17.15 2.48 11.70
N TYR A 341 16.14 2.25 10.86
CA TYR A 341 16.17 2.41 9.42
C TYR A 341 14.98 3.28 8.97
N SER A 342 15.10 3.94 7.82
CA SER A 342 13.97 4.64 7.19
C SER A 342 13.56 3.84 5.96
N GLN A 343 12.53 3.03 6.13
CA GLN A 343 12.06 2.05 5.13
C GLN A 343 10.53 2.09 4.99
N SER A 344 9.86 3.02 5.67
CA SER A 344 8.41 3.07 5.82
C SER A 344 7.85 1.70 6.25
N GLU A 345 8.50 1.05 7.21
CA GLU A 345 8.23 -0.37 7.52
C GLU A 345 6.86 -0.56 8.19
N LEU A 346 6.01 -1.37 7.55
CA LEU A 346 4.82 -1.97 8.14
C LEU A 346 5.10 -3.45 8.44
N LEU A 347 5.10 -3.80 9.72
CA LEU A 347 5.27 -5.17 10.18
C LEU A 347 3.91 -5.82 10.34
N ILE A 348 3.67 -6.87 9.55
CA ILE A 348 2.42 -7.64 9.59
C ILE A 348 2.61 -8.84 10.53
N GLN A 349 1.57 -9.11 11.33
CA GLN A 349 1.50 -10.25 12.25
C GLN A 349 1.74 -11.57 11.52
N ARG A 350 2.39 -12.53 12.19
CA ARG A 350 2.66 -13.86 11.65
C ARG A 350 1.39 -14.71 11.55
N GLY A 351 1.42 -15.75 10.72
CA GLY A 351 0.35 -16.76 10.62
C GLY A 351 -0.73 -16.46 9.57
N TYR A 352 -0.53 -15.44 8.72
CA TYR A 352 -1.40 -15.21 7.57
C TYR A 352 -1.02 -16.07 6.37
N ALA A 353 -2.03 -16.34 5.54
CA ALA A 353 -1.87 -16.92 4.21
C ALA A 353 -1.85 -15.82 3.16
N PHE A 354 -1.19 -16.10 2.04
CA PHE A 354 -1.01 -15.17 0.94
C PHE A 354 -1.27 -15.90 -0.36
N ARG A 355 -2.12 -15.36 -1.22
CA ARG A 355 -2.40 -15.93 -2.54
C ARG A 355 -1.82 -15.07 -3.64
N TYR A 356 -1.10 -15.70 -4.56
CA TYR A 356 -0.66 -15.03 -5.79
C TYR A 356 -1.83 -14.85 -6.74
N THR A 357 -2.02 -13.65 -7.29
CA THR A 357 -3.12 -13.35 -8.23
C THR A 357 -2.63 -13.13 -9.65
N SER A 358 -1.44 -12.56 -9.82
CA SER A 358 -0.84 -12.35 -11.14
C SER A 358 0.65 -12.05 -11.02
N PHE A 359 1.35 -12.20 -12.15
CA PHE A 359 2.78 -11.88 -12.26
C PHE A 359 3.01 -11.04 -13.49
N ASP A 360 3.70 -9.92 -13.35
CA ASP A 360 4.03 -8.98 -14.41
C ASP A 360 5.51 -8.66 -14.43
N ILE A 361 5.94 -7.93 -15.46
CA ILE A 361 7.28 -7.33 -15.52
C ILE A 361 7.10 -5.82 -15.45
N GLU A 362 7.85 -5.20 -14.55
CA GLU A 362 8.02 -3.75 -14.53
C GLU A 362 9.51 -3.42 -14.69
N THR A 363 9.79 -2.19 -15.13
CA THR A 363 11.15 -1.69 -15.35
C THR A 363 11.37 -0.46 -14.48
N ASN A 364 12.45 -0.45 -13.73
CA ASN A 364 12.82 0.73 -12.93
C ASN A 364 13.45 1.83 -13.81
N GLN A 365 13.71 2.99 -13.21
CA GLN A 365 14.29 4.14 -13.90
C GLN A 365 15.68 3.87 -14.52
N SER A 366 16.41 2.85 -14.05
CA SER A 366 17.73 2.47 -14.59
C SER A 366 17.66 1.46 -15.74
N GLY A 367 16.45 1.13 -16.20
CA GLY A 367 16.20 0.15 -17.26
C GLY A 367 16.34 -1.30 -16.79
N THR A 368 16.29 -1.55 -15.48
CA THR A 368 16.36 -2.89 -14.91
C THR A 368 14.95 -3.43 -14.71
N GLU A 369 14.66 -4.56 -15.33
CA GLU A 369 13.41 -5.30 -15.16
C GLU A 369 13.39 -6.05 -13.82
N TYR A 370 12.18 -6.30 -13.33
CA TYR A 370 11.89 -7.15 -12.19
C TYR A 370 10.49 -7.75 -12.33
N ILE A 371 10.27 -8.90 -11.70
CA ILE A 371 8.94 -9.50 -11.61
C ILE A 371 8.14 -8.77 -10.54
N VAL A 372 6.91 -8.37 -10.87
CA VAL A 372 5.91 -7.96 -9.88
C VAL A 372 4.97 -9.14 -9.65
N ALA A 373 5.00 -9.70 -8.44
CA ALA A 373 4.03 -10.69 -8.01
C ALA A 373 2.92 -9.97 -7.23
N ASN A 374 1.72 -9.92 -7.82
CA ASN A 374 0.54 -9.42 -7.12
C ASN A 374 0.06 -10.49 -6.14
N VAL A 375 -0.12 -10.09 -4.89
CA VAL A 375 -0.46 -10.99 -3.79
C VAL A 375 -1.62 -10.39 -3.00
N VAL A 376 -2.54 -11.25 -2.56
CA VAL A 376 -3.60 -10.89 -1.61
C VAL A 376 -3.30 -11.58 -0.29
N LEU A 377 -3.29 -10.82 0.80
CA LEU A 377 -3.25 -11.38 2.15
C LEU A 377 -4.65 -11.90 2.51
N GLU A 378 -4.71 -13.17 2.91
CA GLU A 378 -5.93 -13.86 3.34
C GLU A 378 -5.84 -14.14 4.85
N LYS A 379 -6.93 -13.87 5.58
CA LYS A 379 -7.03 -14.29 6.99
C LYS A 379 -7.01 -15.81 7.02
N SER A 380 -6.10 -16.40 7.81
CA SER A 380 -6.11 -17.85 8.01
C SER A 380 -7.34 -18.20 8.85
N ASP A 381 -8.17 -19.14 8.39
CA ASP A 381 -9.35 -19.66 9.11
C ASP A 381 -8.98 -20.57 10.31
N ASN A 382 -7.87 -20.27 11.01
CA ASN A 382 -7.39 -21.11 12.12
C ASN A 382 -8.07 -20.79 13.45
#